data_AF-A0A4S8M6E7-F1
#
_entry.id   AF-A0A4S8M6E7-F1
#
_cell.length_a   1.000
_cell.length_b   1.000
_cell.length_c   1.000
_cell.angle_alpha   90.00
_cell.angle_beta   90.00
_cell.angle_gamma   90.00
#
_symmetry.space_group_name_H-M   'P 1'
#
loop_
_entity.id
_entity.type
_entity.pdbx_description
1 polymer ?
#
loop_
_entity_poly.entity_id
_entity_poly.type
_entity_poly.pdbx_seq_one_letter_code
_entity_poly.pdbx_strand_id
1 'polypeptide(L)'
;MSNSGPVLEYKMVKFDVPLASYLDLKAFKPALPRGWYYLGPVATSDRKFEQQGMIVRAVDEKALVDVVDWKKVGPNNEPEPPPPFSAWRGVAPDGYVVGGDFFVEGNDPPSAEQTAGIKAIRSDLVGSLQGQRLIWEGKQPFSA
;
A
#
# COMPACT_ATOMS: atom_id res chain seq x y z
N MET A 1 33.66 -10.40 11.13
CA MET A 1 32.52 -10.62 12.04
C MET A 1 31.67 -9.36 12.03
N SER A 2 30.64 -9.29 11.16
CA SER A 2 29.76 -8.12 11.11
C SER A 2 28.69 -8.25 12.18
N ASN A 3 28.69 -7.33 13.13
CA ASN A 3 27.63 -7.18 14.12
C ASN A 3 26.38 -6.63 13.39
N SER A 4 25.59 -7.50 12.77
CA SER A 4 24.36 -7.07 12.10
C SER A 4 23.22 -7.10 13.11
N GLY A 5 23.09 -6.01 13.87
CA GLY A 5 21.89 -5.73 14.64
C GLY A 5 20.64 -5.64 13.74
N PRO A 6 19.44 -5.58 14.31
CA PRO A 6 18.22 -5.45 13.52
C PRO A 6 18.25 -4.19 12.66
N VAL A 7 17.85 -4.31 11.39
CA VAL A 7 17.78 -3.18 10.43
C VAL A 7 16.41 -2.47 10.55
N LEU A 8 15.37 -3.23 10.86
CA LEU A 8 14.00 -2.79 11.05
C LEU A 8 13.41 -3.43 12.31
N GLU A 9 12.52 -2.70 12.97
CA GLU A 9 11.51 -3.27 13.87
C GLU A 9 10.16 -3.32 13.17
N TYR A 10 9.32 -4.28 13.53
CA TYR A 10 7.97 -4.39 13.00
C TYR A 10 6.94 -4.69 14.11
N LYS A 11 5.69 -4.34 13.86
CA LYS A 11 4.54 -4.80 14.65
C LYS A 11 3.29 -4.90 13.79
N MET A 12 2.43 -5.84 14.17
CA MET A 12 1.09 -5.96 13.58
C MET A 12 0.16 -4.98 14.28
N VAL A 13 -0.58 -4.20 13.50
CA VAL A 13 -1.59 -3.24 13.98
C VAL A 13 -2.85 -3.34 13.13
N LYS A 14 -3.89 -2.68 13.62
CA LYS A 14 -5.13 -2.47 12.88
C LYS A 14 -4.90 -1.46 11.76
N PHE A 15 -5.37 -1.80 10.57
CA PHE A 15 -5.52 -0.93 9.41
C PHE A 15 -7.02 -0.67 9.26
N ASP A 16 -7.44 0.53 9.62
CA ASP A 16 -8.85 0.94 9.75
C ASP A 16 -9.13 2.37 9.30
N VAL A 17 -8.10 3.11 8.87
CA VAL A 17 -8.29 4.42 8.24
C VAL A 17 -8.66 4.17 6.77
N PRO A 18 -9.89 4.48 6.33
CA PRO A 18 -10.33 4.20 4.97
C PRO A 18 -9.51 4.99 3.95
N LEU A 19 -9.17 4.35 2.82
CA LEU A 19 -8.49 4.99 1.69
C LEU A 19 -9.35 5.03 0.44
N ALA A 20 -9.96 3.89 0.11
CA ALA A 20 -10.77 3.76 -1.08
C ALA A 20 -11.75 2.59 -0.94
N SER A 21 -12.87 2.70 -1.63
CA SER A 21 -13.85 1.64 -1.79
C SER A 21 -14.31 1.52 -3.25
N TYR A 22 -14.46 0.30 -3.74
CA TYR A 22 -15.03 0.03 -5.06
C TYR A 22 -15.72 -1.34 -5.05
N LEU A 23 -17.05 -1.36 -5.24
CA LEU A 23 -17.87 -2.56 -5.08
C LEU A 23 -17.60 -3.26 -3.73
N ASP A 24 -17.05 -4.47 -3.77
CA ASP A 24 -16.67 -5.26 -2.59
C ASP A 24 -15.23 -5.03 -2.13
N LEU A 25 -14.40 -4.34 -2.92
CA LEU A 25 -13.03 -3.98 -2.54
C LEU A 25 -13.02 -2.78 -1.59
N LYS A 26 -12.29 -2.93 -0.49
CA LYS A 26 -11.98 -1.85 0.46
C LYS A 26 -10.48 -1.81 0.71
N ALA A 27 -9.92 -0.61 0.77
CA ALA A 27 -8.52 -0.38 1.12
C ALA A 27 -8.40 0.50 2.37
N PHE A 28 -7.46 0.13 3.25
CA PHE A 28 -7.22 0.81 4.52
C PHE A 28 -5.73 1.10 4.71
N LYS A 29 -5.43 2.17 5.45
CA LYS A 29 -4.11 2.44 6.02
C LYS A 29 -4.16 2.41 7.55
N PRO A 30 -3.02 2.36 8.24
CA PRO A 30 -2.99 2.42 9.69
C PRO A 30 -3.00 3.88 10.19
N ALA A 31 -3.51 4.09 11.39
CA ALA A 31 -3.10 5.23 12.20
C ALA A 31 -1.66 4.99 12.70
N LEU A 32 -0.75 5.93 12.43
CA LEU A 32 0.67 5.75 12.71
C LEU A 32 1.08 6.44 14.02
N PRO A 33 1.68 5.71 14.98
CA PRO A 33 2.44 6.32 16.05
C PRO A 33 3.66 7.07 15.50
N ARG A 34 4.13 8.08 16.23
CA ARG A 34 5.34 8.83 15.83
C ARG A 34 6.54 7.89 15.61
N GLY A 35 7.22 8.05 14.48
CA GLY A 35 8.40 7.26 14.12
C GLY A 35 8.10 5.86 13.56
N TRP A 36 6.83 5.54 13.32
CA TRP A 36 6.42 4.32 12.61
C TRP A 36 5.89 4.64 11.23
N TYR A 37 6.09 3.72 10.29
CA TYR A 37 5.74 3.83 8.88
C TYR A 37 5.06 2.56 8.40
N TYR A 38 4.43 2.60 7.24
CA TYR A 38 3.85 1.41 6.59
C TYR A 38 4.39 1.26 5.17
N LEU A 39 4.28 0.05 4.61
CA LEU A 39 4.90 -0.30 3.31
C LEU A 39 3.88 -0.44 2.17
N GLY A 40 2.60 -0.27 2.46
CA GLY A 40 1.49 -0.39 1.52
C GLY A 40 0.16 -0.54 2.27
N PRO A 41 -0.96 -0.14 1.67
CA PRO A 41 -2.28 -0.33 2.26
C PRO A 41 -2.65 -1.81 2.34
N VAL A 42 -3.63 -2.13 3.18
CA VAL A 42 -4.25 -3.46 3.17
C VAL A 42 -5.58 -3.37 2.43
N ALA A 43 -5.75 -4.25 1.46
CA ALA A 43 -6.98 -4.38 0.69
C ALA A 43 -7.73 -5.66 1.06
N THR A 44 -9.06 -5.61 1.00
CA THR A 44 -9.93 -6.74 1.34
C THR A 44 -11.20 -6.70 0.50
N SER A 45 -11.70 -7.88 0.10
CA SER A 45 -13.05 -8.07 -0.44
C SER A 45 -14.05 -8.47 0.67
N ASP A 46 -13.58 -8.56 1.91
CA ASP A 46 -14.34 -9.07 3.03
C ASP A 46 -15.25 -7.95 3.58
N ARG A 47 -16.40 -8.32 4.17
CA ARG A 47 -17.29 -7.34 4.82
C ARG A 47 -16.73 -6.75 6.12
N LYS A 48 -15.54 -7.18 6.56
CA LYS A 48 -14.89 -6.68 7.78
C LYS A 48 -14.23 -5.33 7.52
N PHE A 49 -14.48 -4.37 8.39
CA PHE A 49 -13.95 -3.00 8.28
C PHE A 49 -12.56 -2.82 8.91
N GLU A 50 -11.96 -3.90 9.41
CA GLU A 50 -10.64 -3.89 10.01
C GLU A 50 -9.81 -5.04 9.46
N GLN A 51 -8.56 -4.74 9.13
CA GLN A 51 -7.59 -5.73 8.71
C GLN A 51 -6.33 -5.58 9.55
N GLN A 52 -5.61 -6.68 9.79
CA GLN A 52 -4.29 -6.59 10.37
C GLN A 52 -3.26 -6.34 9.27
N GLY A 53 -2.36 -5.40 9.52
CA GLY A 53 -1.24 -5.10 8.65
C GLY A 53 0.01 -4.79 9.46
N MET A 54 1.14 -4.75 8.77
CA MET A 54 2.44 -4.50 9.38
C MET A 54 2.80 -3.01 9.29
N ILE A 55 3.29 -2.46 10.40
CA ILE A 55 4.03 -1.20 10.40
C ILE A 55 5.46 -1.45 10.84
N VAL A 56 6.36 -0.59 10.40
CA VAL A 56 7.80 -0.71 10.56
C VAL A 56 8.41 0.54 11.17
N ARG A 57 9.53 0.37 11.85
CA ARG A 57 10.41 1.45 12.31
C ARG A 57 11.84 1.14 11.88
N ALA A 58 12.49 2.12 11.25
CA ALA A 58 13.89 2.04 10.90
C ALA A 58 14.76 2.01 12.16
N VAL A 59 15.64 1.01 12.27
CA VAL A 59 16.77 1.01 13.21
C VAL A 59 18.02 1.55 12.49
N ASP A 60 18.20 1.14 11.23
CA ASP A 60 19.08 1.80 10.27
C ASP A 60 18.24 2.80 9.46
N GLU A 61 18.58 4.10 9.55
CA GLU A 61 17.88 5.16 8.82
C GLU A 61 17.86 4.93 7.30
N LYS A 62 18.84 4.20 6.76
CA LYS A 62 18.90 3.87 5.33
C LYS A 62 17.95 2.75 4.92
N ALA A 63 17.25 2.13 5.86
CA ALA A 63 16.31 1.05 5.56
C ALA A 63 15.04 1.54 4.86
N LEU A 64 14.63 2.79 5.13
CA LEU A 64 13.38 3.38 4.64
C LEU A 64 13.63 4.74 4.02
N VAL A 65 13.00 5.01 2.88
CA VAL A 65 13.04 6.32 2.19
C VAL A 65 11.63 6.73 1.75
N ASP A 66 11.47 8.01 1.42
CA ASP A 66 10.21 8.51 0.88
C ASP A 66 9.91 7.92 -0.51
N VAL A 67 8.64 7.66 -0.76
CA VAL A 67 8.12 7.39 -2.11
C VAL A 67 8.16 8.71 -2.89
N VAL A 68 8.77 8.69 -4.07
CA VAL A 68 9.09 9.94 -4.79
C VAL A 68 8.04 10.36 -5.82
N ASP A 69 7.24 9.42 -6.30
CA ASP A 69 6.17 9.67 -7.28
C ASP A 69 5.18 8.50 -7.30
N TRP A 70 4.10 8.63 -8.08
CA TRP A 70 3.05 7.64 -8.24
C TRP A 70 2.71 7.42 -9.71
N LYS A 71 2.82 6.17 -10.16
CA LYS A 71 2.45 5.77 -11.51
C LYS A 71 1.14 5.00 -11.50
N LYS A 72 0.18 5.40 -12.34
CA LYS A 72 -1.07 4.65 -12.51
C LYS A 72 -0.81 3.27 -13.12
N VAL A 73 -1.39 2.21 -12.55
CA VAL A 73 -1.15 0.81 -12.95
C VAL A 73 -2.42 -0.04 -13.10
N GLY A 74 -3.57 0.44 -12.61
CA GLY A 74 -4.86 -0.26 -12.70
C GLY A 74 -5.97 0.67 -13.16
N PRO A 75 -7.15 0.11 -13.49
CA PRO A 75 -8.04 0.66 -14.51
C PRO A 75 -8.60 2.04 -14.18
N ASN A 76 -8.94 2.77 -15.25
CA ASN A 76 -9.89 3.88 -15.24
C ASN A 76 -11.28 3.27 -15.41
N ASN A 77 -12.05 3.11 -14.33
CA ASN A 77 -13.46 2.79 -14.46
C ASN A 77 -14.20 4.12 -14.73
N GLU A 78 -14.12 4.63 -15.96
CA GLU A 78 -14.86 5.81 -16.40
C GLU A 78 -15.68 5.49 -17.66
N PRO A 79 -16.87 6.09 -17.85
CA PRO A 79 -17.66 6.91 -16.92
C PRO A 79 -18.88 6.15 -16.38
N GLU A 80 -18.73 4.88 -16.04
CA GLU A 80 -19.84 4.06 -15.56
C GLU A 80 -19.87 4.00 -14.02
N PRO A 81 -21.06 4.04 -13.39
CA PRO A 81 -21.20 3.76 -11.98
C PRO A 81 -20.74 2.34 -11.64
N PRO A 82 -20.13 2.11 -10.46
CA PRO A 82 -19.89 3.08 -9.36
C PRO A 82 -18.73 4.04 -9.65
N PRO A 83 -18.52 5.11 -8.84
CA PRO A 83 -17.52 6.15 -9.08
C PRO A 83 -16.15 5.60 -9.49
N PRO A 84 -15.38 6.37 -10.29
CA PRO A 84 -14.07 5.94 -10.75
C PRO A 84 -13.18 5.51 -9.59
N PHE A 85 -12.37 4.50 -9.84
CA PHE A 85 -11.43 3.92 -8.90
C PHE A 85 -10.13 3.65 -9.65
N SER A 86 -8.98 3.91 -9.04
CA SER A 86 -7.71 3.67 -9.68
C SER A 86 -6.65 3.10 -8.74
N ALA A 87 -5.73 2.34 -9.34
CA ALA A 87 -4.58 1.77 -8.65
C ALA A 87 -3.28 2.44 -9.10
N TRP A 88 -2.42 2.75 -8.14
CA TRP A 88 -1.20 3.51 -8.29
C TRP A 88 -0.02 2.78 -7.67
N ARG A 89 1.07 2.65 -8.41
CA ARG A 89 2.32 2.11 -7.92
C ARG A 89 3.24 3.24 -7.50
N GLY A 90 3.72 3.19 -6.26
CA GLY A 90 4.72 4.12 -5.79
C GLY A 90 6.05 3.93 -6.53
N VAL A 91 6.70 5.04 -6.87
CA VAL A 91 8.04 5.07 -7.45
C VAL A 91 9.03 5.20 -6.30
N ALA A 92 9.97 4.28 -6.23
CA ALA A 92 11.04 4.29 -5.24
C ALA A 92 12.35 4.80 -5.87
N PRO A 93 13.26 5.41 -5.08
CA PRO A 93 14.64 5.64 -5.49
C PRO A 93 15.40 4.35 -5.82
N ASP A 94 16.50 4.46 -6.54
CA ASP A 94 17.37 3.32 -6.87
C ASP A 94 17.82 2.56 -5.62
N GLY A 95 17.70 1.23 -5.66
CA GLY A 95 18.01 0.34 -4.54
C GLY A 95 16.86 0.17 -3.53
N TYR A 96 15.71 0.79 -3.75
CA TYR A 96 14.51 0.68 -2.91
C TYR A 96 13.31 0.17 -3.70
N VAL A 97 12.29 -0.31 -3.00
CA VAL A 97 11.02 -0.79 -3.56
C VAL A 97 9.84 -0.30 -2.74
N VAL A 98 8.71 -0.03 -3.39
CA VAL A 98 7.43 0.19 -2.70
C VAL A 98 6.70 -1.15 -2.60
N GLY A 99 6.29 -1.52 -1.37
CA GLY A 99 5.82 -2.87 -1.06
C GLY A 99 4.42 -3.21 -1.56
N GLY A 100 3.60 -2.21 -1.91
CA GLY A 100 2.25 -2.44 -2.40
C GLY A 100 1.74 -1.31 -3.29
N ASP A 101 0.78 -1.64 -4.14
CA ASP A 101 0.02 -0.65 -4.90
C ASP A 101 -0.98 0.05 -3.98
N PHE A 102 -1.33 1.29 -4.34
CA PHE A 102 -2.20 2.17 -3.59
C PHE A 102 -3.50 2.40 -4.36
N PHE A 103 -4.62 2.42 -3.65
CA PHE A 103 -5.94 2.55 -4.24
C PHE A 103 -6.56 3.88 -3.84
N VAL A 104 -7.21 4.56 -4.80
CA VAL A 104 -7.92 5.81 -4.57
C VAL A 104 -9.28 5.79 -5.26
N GLU A 105 -10.23 6.51 -4.65
CA GLU A 105 -11.45 6.92 -5.33
C GLU A 105 -11.13 8.10 -6.25
N GLY A 106 -11.59 8.01 -7.49
CA GLY A 106 -11.22 8.94 -8.56
C GLY A 106 -10.06 8.46 -9.43
N ASN A 107 -9.62 9.38 -10.30
CA ASN A 107 -8.57 9.13 -11.29
C ASN A 107 -7.30 9.95 -11.10
N ASP A 108 -7.27 10.78 -10.06
CA ASP A 108 -6.11 11.56 -9.69
C ASP A 108 -5.11 10.72 -8.87
N PRO A 109 -3.82 11.06 -8.88
CA PRO A 109 -2.83 10.42 -8.00
C PRO A 109 -3.21 10.55 -6.52
N PRO A 110 -2.75 9.64 -5.65
CA PRO A 110 -3.02 9.74 -4.23
C PRO A 110 -2.42 11.02 -3.62
N SER A 111 -3.20 11.69 -2.78
CA SER A 111 -2.79 12.93 -2.12
C SER A 111 -1.75 12.69 -1.04
N ALA A 112 -1.00 13.73 -0.67
CA ALA A 112 -0.01 13.65 0.42
C ALA A 112 -0.62 13.20 1.75
N GLU A 113 -1.90 13.53 2.01
CA GLU A 113 -2.62 13.09 3.21
C GLU A 113 -2.97 11.60 3.17
N GLN A 114 -3.44 11.11 2.01
CA GLN A 114 -3.73 9.69 1.80
C GLN A 114 -2.45 8.86 2.00
N THR A 115 -1.32 9.33 1.47
CA THR A 115 -0.05 8.60 1.51
C THR A 115 0.78 8.86 2.76
N ALA A 116 0.30 9.70 3.70
CA ALA A 116 1.08 10.12 4.85
C ALA A 116 1.68 8.92 5.63
N GLY A 117 3.01 8.86 5.69
CA GLY A 117 3.76 7.84 6.42
C GLY A 117 4.04 6.52 5.67
N ILE A 118 3.69 6.42 4.38
CA ILE A 118 4.17 5.32 3.54
C ILE A 118 5.66 5.49 3.24
N LYS A 119 6.42 4.39 3.17
CA LYS A 119 7.83 4.40 2.81
C LYS A 119 8.15 3.34 1.76
N ALA A 120 9.14 3.65 0.93
CA ALA A 120 9.88 2.64 0.19
C ALA A 120 10.90 1.98 1.12
N ILE A 121 11.16 0.70 0.92
CA ILE A 121 12.06 -0.12 1.72
C ILE A 121 13.27 -0.55 0.88
N ARG A 122 14.45 -0.62 1.52
CA ARG A 122 15.67 -1.06 0.84
C ARG A 122 15.47 -2.47 0.28
N SER A 123 15.84 -2.65 -0.98
CA SER A 123 15.48 -3.85 -1.77
C SER A 123 16.03 -5.16 -1.20
N ASP A 124 17.19 -5.15 -0.54
CA ASP A 124 17.80 -6.31 0.11
C ASP A 124 17.03 -6.79 1.36
N LEU A 125 16.13 -5.96 1.90
CA LEU A 125 15.30 -6.30 3.05
C LEU A 125 13.97 -6.96 2.67
N VAL A 126 13.70 -7.10 1.38
CA VAL A 126 12.46 -7.66 0.85
C VAL A 126 12.73 -8.98 0.14
N GLY A 127 12.07 -10.04 0.59
CA GLY A 127 12.03 -11.30 -0.15
C GLY A 127 11.03 -11.25 -1.31
N SER A 128 11.30 -11.99 -2.38
CA SER A 128 10.31 -12.21 -3.44
C SER A 128 9.36 -13.34 -3.05
N LEU A 129 8.06 -13.08 -3.10
CA LEU A 129 7.02 -14.10 -2.97
C LEU A 129 6.12 -14.03 -4.20
N GLN A 130 5.74 -15.18 -4.76
CA GLN A 130 4.65 -15.23 -5.73
C GLN A 130 3.34 -14.86 -5.02
N GLY A 131 2.45 -14.18 -5.74
CA GLY A 131 1.14 -13.78 -5.24
C GLY A 131 0.39 -15.00 -4.68
N GLN A 132 0.12 -14.98 -3.38
CA GLN A 132 -0.41 -16.15 -2.67
C GLN A 132 -1.94 -16.26 -2.74
N ARG A 133 -2.62 -15.11 -2.86
CA ARG A 133 -4.08 -15.03 -2.85
C ARG A 133 -4.54 -13.84 -3.69
N LEU A 134 -5.51 -14.08 -4.58
CA LEU A 134 -6.27 -13.02 -5.23
C LEU A 134 -7.24 -12.40 -4.21
N ILE A 135 -7.09 -11.10 -3.95
CA ILE A 135 -8.00 -10.34 -3.08
C ILE A 135 -9.22 -9.87 -3.86
N TRP A 136 -8.99 -9.32 -5.05
CA TRP A 136 -10.03 -8.78 -5.89
C TRP A 136 -9.56 -8.75 -7.33
N GLU A 137 -10.49 -8.97 -8.25
CA GLU A 137 -10.30 -8.81 -9.68
C GLU A 137 -11.41 -7.92 -10.20
N GLY A 138 -11.03 -6.87 -10.93
CA GLY A 138 -11.95 -5.91 -11.52
C GLY A 138 -12.72 -6.53 -12.68
N LYS A 139 -13.70 -7.39 -12.37
CA LYS A 139 -14.72 -7.75 -13.33
C LYS A 139 -15.53 -6.49 -13.60
N GLN A 140 -15.38 -5.94 -14.81
CA GLN A 140 -16.31 -4.90 -15.24
C GLN A 140 -17.72 -5.51 -15.28
N PRO A 141 -18.74 -4.85 -14.71
CA PRO A 141 -20.08 -5.40 -14.60
C PRO A 141 -20.71 -5.85 -15.94
N PHE A 142 -20.12 -5.44 -17.07
CA PHE A 142 -20.63 -5.67 -18.43
C PHE A 142 -19.69 -6.44 -19.36
N SER A 143 -18.63 -7.06 -18.85
CA SER A 143 -17.82 -7.99 -19.67
C SER A 143 -18.47 -9.38 -19.72
N ALA A 144 -19.36 -9.58 -20.70
CA ALA A 144 -19.80 -10.88 -21.19
C ALA A 144 -18.81 -11.43 -22.22
#